data_AF-A0A1C1CW72-F1
#
_entry.id   AF-A0A1C1CW72-F1
#
_cell.length_a   1.000
_cell.length_b   1.000
_cell.length_c   1.000
_cell.angle_alpha   90.00
_cell.angle_beta   90.00
_cell.angle_gamma   90.00
#
_symmetry.space_group_name_H-M   'P 1'
#
loop_
_entity.id
_entity.type
_entity.pdbx_description
1 polymer ?
#
loop_
_entity_poly.entity_id
_entity_poly.type
_entity_poly.pdbx_seq_one_letter_code
_entity_poly.pdbx_strand_id
1 'polypeptide(L)'
;MNSRRGELIRRHTRHLSRNNSYGDPNTDDDSENSRCPSPLLTVEAGYRVDPFMRYPVARVTRGVRFMADYYIQIWAPQQAQASSVQNGRNALLALILPLAFQNSMLFEATIAMTRAAWVLRRGTEPFADKMLLRHRGTAMKELRDVLVAPHPPSQDLVLLTMSTFLTLNYMIDDVESFEVHLRALESMLATTTGDGDVRNFVQGRALAFGVMASFLRAHQPSYASRINEKGHRISTLTYPGHPFSPDLCAVIARLPEGFAEVALSRCVAIEIISFLARLTELITWIATREGPADQSTTPPPPPPATDESPASAPGPTPTRPDMTIQRAIYDLQCLSALPLTPPEGQMVRALLAFCLHLYNQTSFHIPLARPLRPVLEAFNENTELPRPPWLQRCLYWCAVVVASAWDTQMDASPERHVVLDRLAARLPEARCWADTEDLMRKFLWLDRLADEWEVCWRAAAFRSRRQRRGASQIASAFALGDREDAGGVADAFVG
;
A
#
# COMPACT_ATOMS: atom_id res chain seq x y z
N MET A 1 45.67 6.65 -70.86
CA MET A 1 45.22 6.97 -72.23
C MET A 1 43.71 6.84 -72.30
N ASN A 2 43.04 7.94 -72.70
CA ASN A 2 41.65 8.09 -73.20
C ASN A 2 40.50 7.62 -72.27
N SER A 3 39.75 8.49 -71.57
CA SER A 3 38.86 9.59 -72.00
C SER A 3 37.55 9.12 -72.66
N ARG A 4 36.42 9.37 -71.97
CA ARG A 4 35.09 9.88 -72.42
C ARG A 4 33.97 9.27 -71.54
N ARG A 5 33.26 10.03 -70.70
CA ARG A 5 32.27 11.12 -70.93
C ARG A 5 30.88 10.58 -71.28
N GLY A 6 29.87 10.99 -70.50
CA GLY A 6 28.43 10.83 -70.75
C GLY A 6 27.66 10.47 -69.47
N GLU A 7 27.39 11.41 -68.56
CA GLU A 7 26.20 12.27 -68.48
C GLU A 7 24.90 11.62 -67.96
N LEU A 8 24.41 12.25 -66.88
CA LEU A 8 23.00 12.52 -66.53
C LEU A 8 22.11 11.35 -66.05
N ILE A 9 21.73 11.37 -64.76
CA ILE A 9 20.37 11.76 -64.28
C ILE A 9 20.23 11.55 -62.76
N ARG A 10 19.80 12.64 -62.10
CA ARG A 10 19.15 12.81 -60.79
C ARG A 10 18.68 11.54 -60.05
N ARG A 11 19.01 11.45 -58.75
CA ARG A 11 18.04 11.64 -57.63
C ARG A 11 18.73 11.50 -56.27
N HIS A 12 18.70 12.57 -55.48
CA HIS A 12 19.07 12.58 -54.06
C HIS A 12 18.07 11.74 -53.24
N THR A 13 18.53 10.63 -52.69
CA THR A 13 17.87 9.93 -51.58
C THR A 13 18.60 10.28 -50.29
N ARG A 14 17.94 11.04 -49.41
CA ARG A 14 18.40 11.29 -48.05
C ARG A 14 18.27 9.99 -47.25
N HIS A 15 19.40 9.42 -46.85
CA HIS A 15 19.47 8.37 -45.84
C HIS A 15 19.08 8.97 -44.48
N LEU A 16 17.92 8.55 -43.96
CA LEU A 16 17.56 8.69 -42.55
C LEU A 16 18.33 7.61 -41.77
N SER A 17 19.37 8.02 -41.06
CA SER A 17 20.07 7.15 -40.11
C SER A 17 19.25 7.08 -38.82
N ARG A 18 18.72 5.91 -38.53
CA ARG A 18 17.87 5.59 -37.37
C ARG A 18 18.79 5.18 -36.21
N ASN A 19 19.21 6.14 -35.39
CA ASN A 19 19.93 5.86 -34.15
C ASN A 19 18.94 5.57 -33.01
N ASN A 20 18.81 4.29 -32.66
CA ASN A 20 18.24 3.82 -31.40
C ASN A 20 19.30 4.00 -30.30
N SER A 21 19.23 5.08 -29.52
CA SER A 21 19.95 5.17 -28.25
C SER A 21 19.00 4.82 -27.11
N TYR A 22 19.19 3.64 -26.51
CA TYR A 22 18.70 3.34 -25.17
C TYR A 22 19.29 4.37 -24.21
N GLY A 23 18.43 5.15 -23.55
CA GLY A 23 18.82 6.25 -22.67
C GLY A 23 19.41 5.73 -21.35
N ASP A 24 20.62 6.19 -21.05
CA ASP A 24 21.31 6.05 -19.77
C ASP A 24 20.51 6.75 -18.66
N PRO A 25 20.19 6.10 -17.52
CA PRO A 25 19.48 6.71 -16.39
C PRO A 25 20.26 7.84 -15.69
N ASN A 26 21.53 8.06 -16.06
CA ASN A 26 22.48 8.92 -15.37
C ASN A 26 22.53 10.38 -15.91
N THR A 27 21.55 10.79 -16.72
CA THR A 27 21.56 12.13 -17.30
C THR A 27 21.21 13.19 -16.26
N ASP A 28 22.20 14.07 -16.06
CA ASP A 28 22.17 15.39 -15.42
C ASP A 28 21.18 16.33 -16.14
N ASP A 29 19.93 15.90 -16.32
CA ASP A 29 18.98 16.58 -17.18
C ASP A 29 18.12 17.56 -16.38
N ASP A 30 18.81 18.43 -15.64
CA ASP A 30 18.38 19.80 -15.37
C ASP A 30 18.52 20.68 -16.64
N SER A 31 19.03 20.11 -17.75
CA SER A 31 19.15 20.79 -19.03
C SER A 31 17.77 21.04 -19.66
N GLU A 32 17.67 22.08 -20.47
CA GLU A 32 16.44 22.45 -21.18
C GLU A 32 15.89 21.32 -22.09
N ASN A 33 16.66 20.25 -22.30
CA ASN A 33 16.35 19.12 -23.17
C ASN A 33 15.75 17.89 -22.47
N SER A 34 15.47 17.94 -21.16
CA SER A 34 14.82 16.84 -20.43
C SER A 34 13.49 16.43 -21.05
N ARG A 35 13.53 15.30 -21.78
CA ARG A 35 12.40 14.67 -22.48
C ARG A 35 11.46 13.93 -21.54
N CYS A 36 11.29 14.40 -20.30
CA CYS A 36 10.13 13.97 -19.52
C CYS A 36 8.94 14.81 -20.02
N PRO A 37 7.99 14.21 -20.78
CA PRO A 37 6.76 14.92 -21.09
C PRO A 37 6.09 15.27 -19.76
N SER A 38 5.77 16.55 -19.57
CA SER A 38 4.85 16.99 -18.53
C SER A 38 3.61 16.08 -18.56
N PRO A 39 3.03 15.69 -17.41
CA PRO A 39 1.78 14.92 -17.39
C PRO A 39 0.66 15.59 -18.20
N LEU A 40 0.80 16.90 -18.41
CA LEU A 40 0.08 17.65 -19.43
C LEU A 40 1.03 17.87 -20.62
N LEU A 41 0.91 17.01 -21.63
CA LEU A 41 1.36 17.34 -22.99
C LEU A 41 0.54 18.55 -23.46
N THR A 42 1.23 19.68 -23.43
CA THR A 42 0.95 21.01 -23.97
C THR A 42 -0.23 21.12 -24.96
N VAL A 43 -1.24 21.88 -24.56
CA VAL A 43 -1.84 22.87 -25.47
C VAL A 43 -0.72 23.86 -25.81
N GLU A 44 -0.40 23.96 -27.09
CA GLU A 44 0.51 24.94 -27.66
C GLU A 44 0.12 26.35 -27.15
N ALA A 45 1.02 27.05 -26.44
CA ALA A 45 0.89 28.44 -25.92
C ALA A 45 0.29 28.72 -24.51
N GLY A 46 0.32 27.80 -23.53
CA GLY A 46 -0.26 28.02 -22.18
C GLY A 46 0.71 28.35 -21.02
N TYR A 47 0.53 29.51 -20.39
CA TYR A 47 0.92 30.07 -19.06
C TYR A 47 1.61 29.23 -17.95
N ARG A 48 2.59 28.36 -18.23
CA ARG A 48 3.33 27.58 -17.19
C ARG A 48 4.73 28.06 -16.86
N VAL A 49 5.22 29.13 -17.49
CA VAL A 49 6.33 29.89 -16.91
C VAL A 49 5.75 30.53 -15.67
N ASP A 50 6.30 30.23 -14.48
CA ASP A 50 5.99 30.96 -13.25
C ASP A 50 6.19 32.45 -13.53
N PRO A 51 5.11 33.21 -13.79
CA PRO A 51 5.25 34.53 -14.38
C PRO A 51 5.74 35.53 -13.33
N PHE A 52 5.85 35.09 -12.07
CA PHE A 52 6.18 35.91 -10.91
C PHE A 52 7.44 35.45 -10.19
N MET A 53 8.19 34.45 -10.71
CA MET A 53 9.39 33.91 -10.06
C MET A 53 9.14 33.52 -8.58
N ARG A 54 7.99 32.90 -8.30
CA ARG A 54 7.51 32.50 -6.98
C ARG A 54 8.17 31.26 -6.40
N TYR A 55 8.86 30.42 -7.19
CA TYR A 55 9.55 29.27 -6.61
C TYR A 55 10.68 29.73 -5.68
N PRO A 56 10.68 29.36 -4.39
CA PRO A 56 11.68 29.83 -3.41
C PRO A 56 12.97 29.01 -3.54
N VAL A 57 13.60 29.02 -4.71
CA VAL A 57 14.87 28.31 -4.98
C VAL A 57 15.81 29.20 -5.75
N ALA A 58 17.11 29.05 -5.51
CA ALA A 58 18.13 29.90 -6.14
C ALA A 58 18.14 29.79 -7.68
N ARG A 59 17.81 28.62 -8.23
CA ARG A 59 17.74 28.38 -9.67
C ARG A 59 16.55 27.48 -10.02
N VAL A 60 15.54 28.06 -10.66
CA VAL A 60 14.36 27.32 -11.15
C VAL A 60 14.72 26.59 -12.44
N THR A 61 15.02 25.30 -12.36
CA THR A 61 15.27 24.46 -13.55
C THR A 61 13.95 23.93 -14.14
N ARG A 62 14.01 23.38 -15.37
CA ARG A 62 12.87 22.67 -15.96
C ARG A 62 12.47 21.46 -15.10
N GLY A 63 13.44 20.78 -14.50
CA GLY A 63 13.23 19.69 -13.55
C GLY A 63 12.39 20.12 -12.35
N VAL A 64 12.71 21.26 -11.72
CA VAL A 64 11.95 21.81 -10.59
C VAL A 64 10.49 22.07 -10.97
N ARG A 65 10.24 22.72 -12.13
CA ARG A 65 8.86 22.98 -12.60
C ARG A 65 8.09 21.69 -12.83
N PHE A 66 8.72 20.70 -13.46
CA PHE A 66 8.12 19.40 -13.70
C PHE A 66 7.81 18.65 -12.39
N MET A 67 8.70 18.73 -11.39
CA MET A 67 8.46 18.13 -10.08
C MET A 67 7.35 18.85 -9.31
N ALA A 68 7.26 20.18 -9.38
CA ALA A 68 6.14 20.91 -8.80
C ALA A 68 4.79 20.52 -9.44
N ASP A 69 4.74 20.43 -10.78
CA ASP A 69 3.56 19.94 -11.50
C ASP A 69 3.22 18.50 -11.11
N TYR A 70 4.23 17.63 -11.04
CA TYR A 70 4.05 16.23 -10.64
C TYR A 70 3.51 16.11 -9.21
N TYR A 71 4.01 16.93 -8.28
CA TYR A 71 3.50 16.99 -6.91
C TYR A 71 2.01 17.35 -6.90
N ILE A 72 1.64 18.42 -7.60
CA ILE A 72 0.28 18.96 -7.59
C ILE A 72 -0.72 18.03 -8.28
N GLN A 73 -0.33 17.45 -9.42
CA GLN A 73 -1.27 16.76 -10.31
C GLN A 73 -1.32 15.26 -10.10
N ILE A 74 -0.25 14.67 -9.57
CA ILE A 74 -0.11 13.22 -9.47
C ILE A 74 0.12 12.81 -8.03
N TRP A 75 1.25 13.22 -7.45
CA TRP A 75 1.69 12.66 -6.18
C TRP A 75 0.75 13.04 -5.03
N ALA A 76 0.50 14.33 -4.80
CA ALA A 76 -0.32 14.75 -3.68
C ALA A 76 -1.78 14.25 -3.79
N PRO A 77 -2.48 14.34 -4.94
CA PRO A 77 -3.80 13.74 -5.10
C PRO A 77 -3.84 12.24 -4.80
N GLN A 78 -2.80 11.48 -5.19
CA GLN A 78 -2.71 10.05 -4.88
C GLN A 78 -2.48 9.76 -3.39
N GLN A 79 -1.97 10.72 -2.63
CA GLN A 79 -1.83 10.61 -1.17
C GLN A 79 -3.07 11.16 -0.42
N ALA A 80 -4.12 11.62 -1.12
CA ALA A 80 -5.33 12.13 -0.49
C ALA A 80 -6.18 10.98 0.08
N GLN A 81 -6.17 10.79 1.39
CA GLN A 81 -6.93 9.79 2.14
C GLN A 81 -7.45 10.40 3.44
N ALA A 82 -8.26 9.65 4.21
CA ALA A 82 -9.09 10.19 5.29
C ALA A 82 -8.35 11.10 6.30
N SER A 83 -7.08 10.81 6.65
CA SER A 83 -6.32 11.66 7.57
C SER A 83 -5.52 12.77 6.91
N SER A 84 -5.33 12.74 5.59
CA SER A 84 -4.75 13.86 4.83
C SER A 84 -5.82 14.81 4.31
N VAL A 85 -7.10 14.57 4.55
CA VAL A 85 -8.19 15.49 4.20
C VAL A 85 -8.60 16.31 5.43
N GLN A 86 -8.00 17.48 5.61
CA GLN A 86 -8.46 18.47 6.59
C GLN A 86 -9.55 19.33 5.93
N ASN A 87 -10.75 19.37 6.52
CA ASN A 87 -11.88 20.16 6.01
C ASN A 87 -12.25 19.87 4.53
N GLY A 88 -12.22 18.60 4.12
CA GLY A 88 -12.52 18.20 2.74
C GLY A 88 -11.42 18.54 1.73
N ARG A 89 -10.26 19.04 2.18
CA ARG A 89 -9.13 19.42 1.32
C ARG A 89 -7.90 18.59 1.64
N ASN A 90 -7.20 18.16 0.59
CA ASN A 90 -5.91 17.49 0.72
C ASN A 90 -4.87 18.40 1.40
N ALA A 91 -4.46 18.07 2.62
CA ALA A 91 -3.50 18.79 3.45
C ALA A 91 -2.14 18.97 2.76
N LEU A 92 -1.72 18.04 1.88
CA LEU A 92 -0.50 18.22 1.09
C LEU A 92 -0.59 19.44 0.16
N LEU A 93 -1.79 19.75 -0.33
CA LEU A 93 -2.07 20.88 -1.22
C LEU A 93 -2.57 22.12 -0.46
N ALA A 94 -3.33 21.93 0.62
CA ALA A 94 -3.98 23.00 1.37
C ALA A 94 -3.10 23.57 2.49
N LEU A 95 -2.21 22.74 3.06
CA LEU A 95 -1.36 23.10 4.19
C LEU A 95 0.12 23.17 3.77
N ILE A 96 0.66 22.08 3.23
CA ILE A 96 2.10 22.01 2.92
C ILE A 96 2.45 22.88 1.73
N LEU A 97 1.74 22.76 0.61
CA LEU A 97 2.11 23.44 -0.63
C LEU A 97 2.19 24.97 -0.48
N PRO A 98 1.22 25.67 0.16
CA PRO A 98 1.31 27.12 0.34
C PRO A 98 2.50 27.54 1.20
N LEU A 99 2.83 26.77 2.24
CA LEU A 99 3.98 27.02 3.11
C LEU A 99 5.30 26.71 2.39
N ALA A 100 5.33 25.66 1.56
CA ALA A 100 6.47 25.32 0.73
C ALA A 100 6.77 26.47 -0.24
N PHE A 101 5.77 27.04 -0.91
CA PHE A 101 5.99 28.19 -1.79
C PHE A 101 6.51 29.46 -1.09
N GLN A 102 6.48 29.52 0.24
CA GLN A 102 6.97 30.66 1.02
C GLN A 102 8.33 30.39 1.68
N ASN A 103 8.81 29.14 1.67
CA ASN A 103 10.00 28.75 2.41
C ASN A 103 10.88 27.78 1.60
N SER A 104 12.12 28.20 1.33
CA SER A 104 13.06 27.44 0.50
C SER A 104 13.31 26.03 1.04
N MET A 105 13.61 25.90 2.34
CA MET A 105 13.86 24.63 3.01
C MET A 105 12.74 23.61 2.79
N LEU A 106 11.48 23.99 3.06
CA LEU A 106 10.34 23.09 2.88
C LEU A 106 10.07 22.79 1.40
N PHE A 107 10.28 23.77 0.51
CA PHE A 107 10.14 23.57 -0.92
C PHE A 107 11.15 22.59 -1.48
N GLU A 108 12.44 22.79 -1.17
CA GLU A 108 13.55 21.93 -1.55
C GLU A 108 13.32 20.49 -1.05
N ALA A 109 12.89 20.32 0.21
CA ALA A 109 12.53 19.00 0.76
C ALA A 109 11.35 18.35 0.00
N THR A 110 10.34 19.16 -0.37
CA THR A 110 9.17 18.70 -1.11
C THR A 110 9.54 18.27 -2.53
N ILE A 111 10.40 19.02 -3.23
CA ILE A 111 10.92 18.66 -4.55
C ILE A 111 11.74 17.37 -4.47
N ALA A 112 12.61 17.24 -3.46
CA ALA A 112 13.38 16.01 -3.25
C ALA A 112 12.47 14.79 -3.02
N MET A 113 11.48 14.89 -2.11
CA MET A 113 10.51 13.82 -1.87
C MET A 113 9.73 13.46 -3.15
N THR A 114 9.29 14.46 -3.91
CA THR A 114 8.56 14.25 -5.16
C THR A 114 9.43 13.57 -6.21
N ARG A 115 10.70 13.97 -6.30
CA ARG A 115 11.69 13.36 -7.19
C ARG A 115 11.94 11.91 -6.80
N ALA A 116 12.03 11.57 -5.51
CA ALA A 116 12.13 10.19 -5.05
C ALA A 116 10.96 9.34 -5.54
N ALA A 117 9.73 9.85 -5.38
CA ALA A 117 8.53 9.16 -5.85
C ALA A 117 8.57 8.89 -7.36
N TRP A 118 9.01 9.90 -8.12
CA TRP A 118 9.12 9.79 -9.56
C TRP A 118 10.21 8.79 -9.99
N VAL A 119 11.38 8.83 -9.35
CA VAL A 119 12.53 7.94 -9.62
C VAL A 119 12.16 6.48 -9.32
N LEU A 120 11.54 6.22 -8.16
CA LEU A 120 11.10 4.88 -7.75
C LEU A 120 10.06 4.30 -8.72
N ARG A 121 9.10 5.11 -9.19
CA ARG A 121 8.11 4.66 -10.19
C ARG A 121 8.71 4.17 -11.50
N ARG A 122 9.93 4.61 -11.82
CA ARG A 122 10.63 4.21 -13.04
C ARG A 122 11.62 3.08 -12.79
N GLY A 123 11.63 2.50 -11.59
CA GLY A 123 12.56 1.45 -11.21
C GLY A 123 14.02 1.90 -11.23
N THR A 124 14.27 3.21 -11.10
CA THR A 124 15.63 3.77 -11.09
C THR A 124 16.13 3.88 -9.65
N GLU A 125 17.43 3.68 -9.43
CA GLU A 125 18.04 3.77 -8.11
C GLU A 125 18.03 5.23 -7.59
N PRO A 126 17.39 5.52 -6.42
CA PRO A 126 17.31 6.88 -5.89
C PRO A 126 18.67 7.54 -5.68
N PHE A 127 19.65 6.81 -5.17
CA PHE A 127 20.99 7.33 -4.90
C PHE A 127 21.81 7.64 -6.16
N ALA A 128 21.36 7.20 -7.33
CA ALA A 128 21.95 7.60 -8.61
C ALA A 128 21.37 8.92 -9.15
N ASP A 129 20.22 9.39 -8.64
CA ASP A 129 19.55 10.59 -9.15
C ASP A 129 20.15 11.88 -8.56
N LYS A 130 20.88 12.63 -9.39
CA LYS A 130 21.57 13.87 -8.96
C LYS A 130 20.60 14.96 -8.49
N MET A 131 19.44 15.10 -9.16
CA MET A 131 18.45 16.12 -8.81
C MET A 131 17.89 15.87 -7.41
N LEU A 132 17.52 14.62 -7.11
CA LEU A 132 17.12 14.17 -5.79
C LEU A 132 18.16 14.56 -4.73
N LEU A 133 19.41 14.13 -4.93
CA LEU A 133 20.47 14.31 -3.95
C LEU A 133 20.79 15.79 -3.73
N ARG A 134 20.74 16.61 -4.78
CA ARG A 134 20.94 18.06 -4.71
C ARG A 134 19.88 18.73 -3.85
N HIS A 135 18.59 18.55 -4.17
CA HIS A 135 17.51 19.19 -3.42
C HIS A 135 17.44 18.68 -1.97
N ARG A 136 17.68 17.37 -1.77
CA ARG A 136 17.83 16.77 -0.44
C ARG A 136 18.96 17.44 0.35
N GLY A 137 20.13 17.60 -0.27
CA GLY A 137 21.31 18.22 0.33
C GLY A 137 21.09 19.69 0.70
N THR A 138 20.47 20.48 -0.18
CA THR A 138 20.12 21.88 0.09
C THR A 138 19.17 22.00 1.27
N ALA A 139 18.05 21.27 1.26
CA ALA A 139 17.08 21.31 2.34
C ALA A 139 17.67 20.84 3.69
N MET A 140 18.54 19.83 3.69
CA MET A 140 19.21 19.36 4.92
C MET A 140 20.19 20.39 5.46
N LYS A 141 20.89 21.12 4.58
CA LYS A 141 21.78 22.22 4.99
C LYS A 141 20.96 23.33 5.65
N GLU A 142 19.90 23.81 5.01
CA GLU A 142 19.06 24.87 5.55
C GLU A 142 18.39 24.47 6.87
N LEU A 143 17.94 23.21 6.98
CA LEU A 143 17.39 22.69 8.23
C LEU A 143 18.41 22.70 9.37
N ARG A 144 19.67 22.33 9.10
CA ARG A 144 20.75 22.42 10.11
C ARG A 144 21.02 23.87 10.52
N ASP A 145 21.10 24.77 9.55
CA ASP A 145 21.33 26.19 9.80
C ASP A 145 20.20 26.78 10.68
N VAL A 146 18.95 26.39 10.40
CA VAL A 146 17.76 26.75 11.17
C VAL A 146 17.78 26.23 12.61
N LEU A 147 18.20 24.98 12.81
CA LEU A 147 18.23 24.36 14.15
C LEU A 147 19.32 24.95 15.06
N VAL A 148 20.38 25.53 14.49
CA VAL A 148 21.48 26.16 15.25
C VAL A 148 21.26 27.67 15.41
N ALA A 149 20.32 28.26 14.67
CA ALA A 149 20.01 29.69 14.76
C ALA A 149 19.50 30.07 16.16
N PRO A 150 19.92 31.23 16.73
CA PRO A 150 19.45 31.67 18.06
C PRO A 150 17.94 31.90 18.13
N HIS A 151 17.32 32.23 16.99
CA HIS A 151 15.89 32.43 16.83
C HIS A 151 15.46 31.61 15.62
N PRO A 152 15.17 30.30 15.81
CA PRO A 152 14.77 29.46 14.69
C PRO A 152 13.49 30.02 14.06
N PRO A 153 13.35 29.96 12.72
CA PRO A 153 12.07 30.22 12.06
C PRO A 153 10.95 29.37 12.64
N SER A 154 9.72 29.71 12.23
CA SER A 154 8.48 29.05 12.65
C SER A 154 8.66 27.54 12.87
N GLN A 155 8.36 27.09 14.07
CA GLN A 155 8.45 25.68 14.48
C GLN A 155 7.66 24.76 13.55
N ASP A 156 6.55 25.25 13.00
CA ASP A 156 5.74 24.55 12.00
C ASP A 156 6.54 24.19 10.74
N LEU A 157 7.41 25.09 10.26
CA LEU A 157 8.24 24.83 9.08
C LEU A 157 9.27 23.73 9.37
N VAL A 158 9.85 23.73 10.57
CA VAL A 158 10.80 22.68 10.99
C VAL A 158 10.09 21.33 11.07
N LEU A 159 8.90 21.29 11.70
CA LEU A 159 8.10 20.08 11.84
C LEU A 159 7.67 19.52 10.48
N LEU A 160 7.19 20.37 9.55
CA LEU A 160 6.80 19.96 8.21
C LEU A 160 7.99 19.48 7.37
N THR A 161 9.13 20.16 7.44
CA THR A 161 10.35 19.74 6.73
C THR A 161 10.85 18.41 7.26
N MET A 162 10.93 18.22 8.58
CA MET A 162 11.29 16.94 9.19
C MET A 162 10.32 15.83 8.80
N SER A 163 9.00 16.11 8.82
CA SER A 163 7.99 15.15 8.37
C SER A 163 8.12 14.79 6.88
N THR A 164 8.53 15.74 6.05
CA THR A 164 8.80 15.52 4.62
C THR A 164 10.04 14.65 4.45
N PHE A 165 11.11 14.91 5.21
CA PHE A 165 12.31 14.07 5.21
C PHE A 165 12.06 12.66 5.73
N LEU A 166 11.18 12.50 6.73
CA LEU A 166 10.78 11.19 7.23
C LEU A 166 10.22 10.31 6.08
N THR A 167 9.39 10.91 5.23
CA THR A 167 8.81 10.22 4.07
C THR A 167 9.84 9.97 2.99
N LEU A 168 10.66 10.98 2.67
CA LEU A 168 11.75 10.85 1.71
C LEU A 168 12.71 9.70 2.09
N ASN A 169 13.22 9.70 3.32
CA ASN A 169 14.18 8.71 3.81
C ASN A 169 13.58 7.30 3.83
N TYR A 170 12.30 7.19 4.21
CA TYR A 170 11.59 5.92 4.13
C TYR A 170 11.53 5.41 2.67
N MET A 171 11.13 6.27 1.72
CA MET A 171 11.03 5.92 0.31
C MET A 171 12.35 5.46 -0.30
N ILE A 172 13.46 6.15 -0.02
CA ILE A 172 14.77 5.86 -0.63
C ILE A 172 15.59 4.78 0.09
N ASP A 173 15.06 4.17 1.14
CA ASP A 173 15.75 3.14 1.95
C ASP A 173 16.93 3.65 2.79
N ASP A 174 16.87 4.90 3.22
CA ASP A 174 17.84 5.45 4.15
C ASP A 174 17.35 5.21 5.59
N VAL A 175 17.46 3.95 6.04
CA VAL A 175 16.92 3.49 7.33
C VAL A 175 17.51 4.27 8.50
N GLU A 176 18.81 4.53 8.49
CA GLU A 176 19.49 5.30 9.55
C GLU A 176 18.93 6.72 9.65
N SER A 177 18.87 7.44 8.52
CA SER A 177 18.32 8.80 8.50
C SER A 177 16.83 8.82 8.85
N PHE A 178 16.07 7.80 8.44
CA PHE A 178 14.67 7.64 8.81
C PHE A 178 14.50 7.53 10.33
N GLU A 179 15.26 6.66 11.00
CA GLU A 179 15.15 6.47 12.45
C GLU A 179 15.61 7.68 13.26
N VAL A 180 16.62 8.41 12.79
CA VAL A 180 17.08 9.66 13.41
C VAL A 180 15.99 10.73 13.30
N HIS A 181 15.42 10.94 12.11
CA HIS A 181 14.36 11.93 11.92
C HIS A 181 13.07 11.58 12.66
N LEU A 182 12.69 10.30 12.72
CA LEU A 182 11.51 9.87 13.48
C LEU A 182 11.66 10.21 14.96
N ARG A 183 12.79 9.83 15.58
CA ARG A 183 13.07 10.12 16.99
C ARG A 183 13.13 11.62 17.27
N ALA A 184 13.76 12.38 16.39
CA ALA A 184 13.82 13.84 16.51
C ALA A 184 12.42 14.46 16.45
N LEU A 185 11.58 14.01 15.51
CA LEU A 185 10.22 14.49 15.32
C LEU A 185 9.33 14.15 16.53
N GLU A 186 9.41 12.91 17.05
CA GLU A 186 8.71 12.49 18.27
C GLU A 186 9.12 13.36 19.47
N SER A 187 10.43 13.60 19.64
CA SER A 187 10.95 14.47 20.70
C SER A 187 10.43 15.90 20.58
N MET A 188 10.43 16.47 19.37
CA MET A 188 9.91 17.82 19.13
C MET A 188 8.41 17.90 19.40
N LEU A 189 7.63 16.92 18.97
CA LEU A 189 6.19 16.87 19.22
C LEU A 189 5.87 16.78 20.73
N ALA A 190 6.69 16.07 21.50
CA ALA A 190 6.54 15.97 22.95
C ALA A 190 6.77 17.31 23.67
N THR A 191 7.69 18.15 23.19
CA THR A 191 8.02 19.45 23.82
C THR A 191 7.19 20.61 23.27
N THR A 192 6.66 20.48 22.06
CA THR A 192 5.83 21.52 21.46
C THR A 192 4.51 21.61 22.23
N THR A 193 4.07 22.81 22.61
CA THR A 193 2.76 23.05 23.24
C THR A 193 1.83 23.76 22.26
N GLY A 194 0.54 23.41 22.26
CA GLY A 194 -0.48 23.99 21.39
C GLY A 194 -1.13 22.95 20.49
N ASP A 195 -2.37 23.23 20.09
CA ASP A 195 -3.12 22.46 19.11
C ASP A 195 -3.20 23.27 17.82
N GLY A 196 -2.93 22.64 16.68
CA GLY A 196 -2.85 23.32 15.39
C GLY A 196 -2.77 22.34 14.24
N ASP A 197 -3.28 22.74 13.08
CA ASP A 197 -3.41 21.88 11.90
C ASP A 197 -2.07 21.24 11.48
N VAL A 198 -0.97 22.00 11.55
CA VAL A 198 0.39 21.51 11.27
C VAL A 198 0.81 20.44 12.26
N ARG A 199 0.67 20.71 13.56
CA ARG A 199 1.03 19.75 14.60
C ARG A 199 0.23 18.46 14.46
N ASN A 200 -1.08 18.56 14.28
CA ASN A 200 -1.95 17.39 14.13
C ASN A 200 -1.59 16.57 12.90
N PHE A 201 -1.33 17.23 11.77
CA PHE A 201 -0.86 16.58 10.56
C PHE A 201 0.48 15.85 10.78
N VAL A 202 1.46 16.53 11.39
CA VAL A 202 2.80 15.98 11.65
C VAL A 202 2.75 14.84 12.67
N GLN A 203 1.95 14.99 13.72
CA GLN A 203 1.74 13.95 14.73
C GLN A 203 1.09 12.70 14.10
N GLY A 204 0.07 12.88 13.27
CA GLY A 204 -0.53 11.78 12.53
C GLY A 204 0.49 11.05 11.65
N ARG A 205 1.36 11.78 10.94
CA ARG A 205 2.43 11.17 10.12
C ARG A 205 3.48 10.46 10.97
N ALA A 206 3.93 11.08 12.06
CA ALA A 206 4.90 10.46 12.97
C ALA A 206 4.36 9.14 13.53
N LEU A 207 3.09 9.11 13.95
CA LEU A 207 2.43 7.88 14.40
C LEU A 207 2.39 6.82 13.29
N ALA A 208 2.04 7.21 12.06
CA ALA A 208 1.93 6.27 10.94
C ALA A 208 3.29 5.67 10.54
N PHE A 209 4.33 6.49 10.47
CA PHE A 209 5.69 5.99 10.25
C PHE A 209 6.26 5.24 11.46
N GLY A 210 5.83 5.56 12.68
CA GLY A 210 6.18 4.79 13.88
C GLY A 210 5.70 3.34 13.80
N VAL A 211 4.48 3.11 13.28
CA VAL A 211 3.99 1.76 12.98
C VAL A 211 4.83 1.07 11.91
N MET A 212 5.34 1.80 10.91
CA MET A 212 6.23 1.20 9.90
C MET A 212 7.63 0.90 10.45
N ALA A 213 8.14 1.74 11.34
CA ALA A 213 9.45 1.57 11.96
C ALA A 213 9.55 0.26 12.75
N SER A 214 8.44 -0.23 13.33
CA SER A 214 8.44 -1.52 14.02
C SER A 214 8.76 -2.70 13.09
N PHE A 215 8.40 -2.63 11.80
CA PHE A 215 8.77 -3.65 10.81
C PHE A 215 10.26 -3.64 10.48
N LEU A 216 10.87 -2.46 10.39
CA LEU A 216 12.31 -2.32 10.17
C LEU A 216 13.11 -2.89 11.35
N ARG A 217 12.54 -2.81 12.57
CA ARG A 217 13.14 -3.32 13.80
C ARG A 217 12.80 -4.77 14.12
N ALA A 218 11.83 -5.39 13.44
CA ALA A 218 11.35 -6.73 13.76
C ALA A 218 12.47 -7.81 13.72
N HIS A 219 13.54 -7.57 12.95
CA HIS A 219 14.71 -8.45 12.88
C HIS A 219 15.75 -8.21 13.98
N GLN A 220 15.59 -7.16 14.81
CA GLN A 220 16.51 -6.90 15.91
C GLN A 220 16.18 -7.80 17.12
N PRO A 221 17.18 -8.43 17.75
CA PRO A 221 16.98 -9.26 18.95
C PRO A 221 16.24 -8.53 20.08
N SER A 222 16.39 -7.20 20.15
CA SER A 222 15.70 -6.35 21.12
C SER A 222 14.18 -6.36 20.94
N TYR A 223 13.67 -6.61 19.73
CA TYR A 223 12.23 -6.67 19.47
C TYR A 223 11.59 -7.89 20.16
N ALA A 224 12.29 -9.04 20.17
CA ALA A 224 11.84 -10.23 20.89
C ALA A 224 11.68 -9.99 22.41
N SER A 225 12.49 -9.10 22.99
CA SER A 225 12.36 -8.74 24.41
C SER A 225 11.10 -7.94 24.74
N ARG A 226 10.47 -7.27 23.74
CA ARG A 226 9.22 -6.53 23.95
C ARG A 226 7.99 -7.41 24.09
N ILE A 227 8.08 -8.68 23.71
CA ILE A 227 7.04 -9.69 23.96
C ILE A 227 6.77 -9.82 25.47
N ASN A 228 7.75 -9.46 26.31
CA ASN A 228 7.65 -9.48 27.77
C ASN A 228 7.31 -8.11 28.41
N GLU A 229 7.01 -7.06 27.64
CA GLU A 229 6.59 -5.78 28.21
C GLU A 229 5.24 -5.91 28.92
N LYS A 230 5.08 -5.26 30.08
CA LYS A 230 3.85 -5.26 30.88
C LYS A 230 2.65 -4.87 29.99
N GLY A 231 1.82 -5.85 29.65
CA GLY A 231 0.68 -5.68 28.74
C GLY A 231 0.64 -6.68 27.59
N HIS A 232 1.75 -7.38 27.30
CA HIS A 232 1.77 -8.57 26.45
C HIS A 232 1.97 -9.80 27.33
N ARG A 233 0.94 -10.65 27.42
CA ARG A 233 0.95 -11.90 28.21
C ARG A 233 1.00 -13.16 27.33
N ILE A 234 1.13 -13.03 26.01
CA ILE A 234 1.09 -14.19 25.12
C ILE A 234 2.51 -14.77 25.02
N SER A 235 2.89 -15.55 26.02
CA SER A 235 4.14 -16.33 26.01
C SER A 235 3.93 -17.77 25.55
N THR A 236 2.69 -18.26 25.57
CA THR A 236 2.35 -19.66 25.28
C THR A 236 1.05 -19.72 24.48
N LEU A 237 1.06 -20.50 23.39
CA LEU A 237 -0.14 -20.76 22.60
C LEU A 237 -0.91 -21.93 23.22
N THR A 238 -2.20 -21.73 23.48
CA THR A 238 -3.08 -22.73 24.07
C THR A 238 -4.09 -23.20 23.04
N TYR A 239 -4.13 -24.49 22.74
CA TYR A 239 -5.08 -25.04 21.77
C TYR A 239 -6.35 -25.54 22.47
N PRO A 240 -7.53 -25.32 21.88
CA PRO A 240 -8.77 -25.63 22.54
C PRO A 240 -9.03 -27.15 22.58
N GLY A 241 -9.29 -27.66 23.79
CA GLY A 241 -9.77 -29.03 24.02
C GLY A 241 -11.29 -29.14 23.91
N HIS A 242 -11.80 -30.38 23.94
CA HIS A 242 -13.23 -30.64 24.12
C HIS A 242 -13.51 -31.19 25.53
N PRO A 243 -14.68 -30.85 26.11
CA PRO A 243 -15.64 -29.85 25.63
C PRO A 243 -15.03 -28.43 25.66
N PHE A 244 -15.52 -27.54 24.79
CA PHE A 244 -15.08 -26.13 24.84
C PHE A 244 -15.60 -25.48 26.13
N SER A 245 -14.80 -24.59 26.73
CA SER A 245 -15.25 -23.83 27.90
C SER A 245 -16.39 -22.87 27.50
N PRO A 246 -17.33 -22.56 28.41
CA PRO A 246 -18.38 -21.58 28.16
C PRO A 246 -17.83 -20.23 27.69
N ASP A 247 -16.71 -19.79 28.28
CA ASP A 247 -16.04 -18.55 27.91
C ASP A 247 -15.52 -18.58 26.46
N LEU A 248 -14.90 -19.69 26.05
CA LEU A 248 -14.42 -19.85 24.67
C LEU A 248 -15.59 -19.89 23.68
N CYS A 249 -16.69 -20.57 24.02
CA CYS A 249 -17.90 -20.56 23.20
C CYS A 249 -18.46 -19.15 23.01
N ALA A 250 -18.46 -18.32 24.07
CA ALA A 250 -18.88 -16.92 23.99
C ALA A 250 -17.95 -16.08 23.11
N VAL A 251 -16.63 -16.35 23.11
CA VAL A 251 -15.69 -15.69 22.20
C VAL A 251 -15.94 -16.11 20.75
N ILE A 252 -16.08 -17.42 20.48
CA ILE A 252 -16.34 -17.96 19.13
C ILE A 252 -17.64 -17.40 18.54
N ALA A 253 -18.69 -17.25 19.36
CA ALA A 253 -19.98 -16.72 18.93
C ALA A 253 -19.94 -15.25 18.45
N ARG A 254 -18.89 -14.50 18.78
CA ARG A 254 -18.68 -13.12 18.30
C ARG A 254 -17.93 -13.04 16.96
N LEU A 255 -17.38 -14.16 16.49
CA LEU A 255 -16.61 -14.19 15.25
C LEU A 255 -17.53 -14.22 14.02
N PRO A 256 -17.09 -13.70 12.86
CA PRO A 256 -17.72 -13.98 11.58
C PRO A 256 -17.79 -15.49 11.34
N GLU A 257 -18.85 -15.96 10.66
CA GLU A 257 -19.16 -17.39 10.41
C GLU A 257 -17.92 -18.20 10.02
N GLY A 258 -17.16 -17.72 9.03
CA GLY A 258 -15.97 -18.40 8.52
C GLY A 258 -14.85 -18.53 9.55
N PHE A 259 -14.63 -17.52 10.41
CA PHE A 259 -13.64 -17.62 11.48
C PHE A 259 -14.14 -18.47 12.66
N ALA A 260 -15.44 -18.44 12.95
CA ALA A 260 -16.05 -19.31 13.94
C ALA A 260 -15.86 -20.80 13.57
N GLU A 261 -16.15 -21.17 12.32
CA GLU A 261 -15.96 -22.52 11.80
C GLU A 261 -14.50 -22.99 11.84
N VAL A 262 -13.55 -22.09 11.55
CA VAL A 262 -12.12 -22.38 11.71
C VAL A 262 -11.76 -22.60 13.18
N ALA A 263 -12.26 -21.77 14.11
CA ALA A 263 -12.02 -21.94 15.54
C ALA A 263 -12.57 -23.28 16.06
N LEU A 264 -13.76 -23.69 15.61
CA LEU A 264 -14.39 -24.97 15.98
C LEU A 264 -13.60 -26.19 15.50
N SER A 265 -12.78 -26.06 14.46
CA SER A 265 -11.91 -27.15 13.96
C SER A 265 -10.70 -27.47 14.84
N ARG A 266 -10.46 -26.70 15.91
CA ARG A 266 -9.34 -26.85 16.88
C ARG A 266 -7.93 -26.70 16.28
N CYS A 267 -7.80 -26.15 15.08
CA CYS A 267 -6.50 -25.93 14.44
C CYS A 267 -5.87 -24.55 14.71
N VAL A 268 -6.50 -23.75 15.57
CA VAL A 268 -6.08 -22.38 15.90
C VAL A 268 -6.06 -22.19 17.41
N ALA A 269 -5.01 -21.57 17.91
CA ALA A 269 -4.83 -21.25 19.32
C ALA A 269 -5.88 -20.27 19.86
N ILE A 270 -6.24 -20.40 21.13
CA ILE A 270 -7.21 -19.57 21.86
C ILE A 270 -6.83 -18.09 21.80
N GLU A 271 -5.53 -17.79 21.79
CA GLU A 271 -5.01 -16.43 21.73
C GLU A 271 -5.30 -15.77 20.37
N ILE A 272 -5.22 -16.52 19.27
CA ILE A 272 -5.59 -16.05 17.94
C ILE A 272 -7.11 -15.89 17.83
N ILE A 273 -7.89 -16.84 18.39
CA ILE A 273 -9.36 -16.76 18.45
C ILE A 273 -9.79 -15.49 19.20
N SER A 274 -9.17 -15.22 20.36
CA SER A 274 -9.44 -14.03 21.18
C SER A 274 -9.02 -12.74 20.47
N PHE A 275 -7.89 -12.76 19.75
CA PHE A 275 -7.47 -11.63 18.92
C PHE A 275 -8.47 -11.36 17.80
N LEU A 276 -8.92 -12.39 17.07
CA LEU A 276 -9.91 -12.27 16.00
C LEU A 276 -11.20 -11.62 16.50
N ALA A 277 -11.71 -12.01 17.69
CA ALA A 277 -12.92 -11.41 18.25
C ALA A 277 -12.77 -9.90 18.50
N ARG A 278 -11.65 -9.48 19.11
CA ARG A 278 -11.35 -8.05 19.31
C ARG A 278 -11.19 -7.30 17.99
N LEU A 279 -10.58 -7.96 16.99
CA LEU A 279 -10.42 -7.37 15.67
C LEU A 279 -11.77 -7.21 14.96
N THR A 280 -12.66 -8.21 15.05
CA THR A 280 -14.03 -8.12 14.52
C THR A 280 -14.77 -6.92 15.12
N GLU A 281 -14.73 -6.75 16.45
CA GLU A 281 -15.35 -5.59 17.11
C GLU A 281 -14.80 -4.25 16.58
N LEU A 282 -13.47 -4.16 16.39
CA LEU A 282 -12.84 -2.98 15.80
C LEU A 282 -13.31 -2.72 14.36
N ILE A 283 -13.32 -3.75 13.50
CA ILE A 283 -13.70 -3.62 12.10
C ILE A 283 -15.18 -3.25 11.95
N THR A 284 -16.06 -3.85 12.75
CA THR A 284 -17.48 -3.49 12.78
C THR A 284 -17.66 -2.04 13.22
N TRP A 285 -16.95 -1.58 14.25
CA TRP A 285 -17.01 -0.18 14.68
C TRP A 285 -16.53 0.78 13.58
N ILE A 286 -15.42 0.48 12.88
CA ILE A 286 -14.93 1.26 11.75
C ILE A 286 -16.01 1.35 10.65
N ALA A 287 -16.59 0.20 10.27
CA ALA A 287 -17.65 0.15 9.26
C ALA A 287 -18.89 0.98 9.64
N THR A 288 -19.31 0.96 10.91
CA THR A 288 -20.48 1.75 11.36
C THR A 288 -20.25 3.27 11.34
N ARG A 289 -19.00 3.73 11.50
CA ARG A 289 -18.67 5.17 11.44
C ARG A 289 -18.63 5.73 10.03
N GLU A 290 -18.54 4.85 9.03
CA GLU A 290 -18.42 5.21 7.62
C GLU A 290 -19.76 5.20 6.90
N GLY A 291 -20.84 4.83 7.59
CA GLY A 291 -22.19 4.99 7.08
C GLY A 291 -22.44 6.45 6.67
N PRO A 292 -23.34 6.70 5.70
CA PRO A 292 -23.63 8.05 5.22
C PRO A 292 -24.02 8.91 6.42
N ALA A 293 -23.13 9.80 6.83
CA ALA A 293 -23.47 10.86 7.76
C ALA A 293 -24.59 11.64 7.08
N ASP A 294 -25.79 11.54 7.64
CA ASP A 294 -26.98 12.24 7.17
C ASP A 294 -26.62 13.70 6.87
N GLN A 295 -26.59 14.04 5.58
CA GLN A 295 -26.62 15.42 5.09
C GLN A 295 -28.04 15.99 5.24
N SER A 296 -28.73 15.71 6.35
CA SER A 296 -29.97 16.37 6.73
C SER A 296 -29.67 17.50 7.71
N THR A 297 -28.98 18.53 7.21
CA THR A 297 -28.98 19.88 7.82
C THR A 297 -30.31 20.61 7.58
N THR A 298 -31.42 19.90 7.75
CA THR A 298 -32.73 20.52 7.97
C THR A 298 -33.09 20.33 9.44
N PRO A 299 -33.28 21.42 10.21
CA PRO A 299 -33.75 21.30 11.58
C PRO A 299 -35.11 20.59 11.56
N PRO A 300 -35.38 19.68 12.50
CA PRO A 300 -36.68 19.01 12.54
C PRO A 300 -37.77 20.07 12.72
N PRO A 301 -38.88 19.99 11.97
CA PRO A 301 -40.03 20.83 12.24
C PRO A 301 -40.55 20.52 13.66
N PRO A 302 -41.06 21.50 14.40
CA PRO A 302 -41.60 21.27 15.74
C PRO A 302 -42.72 20.22 15.65
N PRO A 303 -42.75 19.24 16.58
CA PRO A 303 -43.73 18.18 16.53
C PRO A 303 -45.15 18.76 16.68
N PRO A 304 -46.13 18.31 15.86
CA PRO A 304 -47.52 18.65 16.09
C PRO A 304 -47.96 18.10 17.46
N ALA A 305 -48.55 18.97 18.27
CA ALA A 305 -49.08 18.63 19.59
C ALA A 305 -50.30 17.72 19.43
N THR A 306 -50.11 16.40 19.52
CA THR A 306 -51.19 15.42 19.74
C THR A 306 -50.62 14.13 20.33
N ASP A 307 -50.94 13.94 21.62
CA ASP A 307 -51.22 12.72 22.38
C ASP A 307 -50.50 11.40 22.06
N GLU A 308 -49.78 10.94 23.11
CA GLU A 308 -49.68 9.56 23.59
C GLU A 308 -49.14 8.47 22.64
N SER A 309 -47.82 8.32 22.60
CA SER A 309 -47.21 6.99 22.41
C SER A 309 -45.86 6.89 23.14
N PRO A 310 -45.59 5.78 23.85
CA PRO A 310 -44.43 5.67 24.74
C PRO A 310 -43.13 5.60 23.93
N ALA A 311 -42.19 6.46 24.30
CA ALA A 311 -40.87 6.59 23.73
C ALA A 311 -40.12 5.25 23.67
N SER A 312 -39.83 4.81 22.45
CA SER A 312 -38.81 3.80 22.14
C SER A 312 -37.46 4.30 22.66
N ALA A 313 -36.88 3.59 23.62
CA ALA A 313 -35.56 3.89 24.16
C ALA A 313 -34.50 3.92 23.02
N PRO A 314 -33.55 4.87 23.03
CA PRO A 314 -32.44 4.85 22.07
C PRO A 314 -31.60 3.59 22.34
N GLY A 315 -31.33 2.79 21.30
CA GLY A 315 -30.44 1.64 21.41
C GLY A 315 -29.05 2.03 21.90
N PRO A 316 -28.29 1.09 22.50
CA PRO A 316 -26.96 1.37 23.04
C PRO A 316 -26.05 1.89 21.92
N THR A 317 -25.57 3.13 22.07
CA THR A 317 -24.54 3.69 21.19
C THR A 317 -23.31 2.77 21.22
N PRO A 318 -22.76 2.37 20.07
CA PRO A 318 -21.62 1.46 20.02
C PRO A 318 -20.44 2.06 20.79
N THR A 319 -20.07 1.40 21.90
CA THR A 319 -18.91 1.79 22.70
C THR A 319 -17.65 1.64 21.85
N ARG A 320 -16.77 2.64 21.93
CA ARG A 320 -15.49 2.61 21.22
C ARG A 320 -14.70 1.35 21.63
N PRO A 321 -14.19 0.54 20.68
CA PRO A 321 -13.38 -0.62 20.98
C PRO A 321 -12.10 -0.26 21.74
N ASP A 322 -11.66 -1.14 22.64
CA ASP A 322 -10.41 -0.98 23.40
C ASP A 322 -9.16 -1.05 22.51
N MET A 323 -9.26 -1.77 21.38
CA MET A 323 -8.14 -1.98 20.46
C MET A 323 -8.16 -0.95 19.33
N THR A 324 -7.01 -0.35 19.04
CA THR A 324 -6.81 0.48 17.84
C THR A 324 -6.20 -0.34 16.70
N ILE A 325 -6.27 0.14 15.47
CA ILE A 325 -5.65 -0.53 14.32
C ILE A 325 -4.12 -0.62 14.45
N GLN A 326 -3.48 0.41 15.01
CA GLN A 326 -2.03 0.39 15.30
C GLN A 326 -1.70 -0.68 16.34
N ARG A 327 -2.56 -0.82 17.36
CA ARG A 327 -2.40 -1.87 18.37
C ARG A 327 -2.61 -3.25 17.77
N ALA A 328 -3.57 -3.41 16.87
CA ALA A 328 -3.78 -4.66 16.15
C ALA A 328 -2.56 -5.06 15.32
N ILE A 329 -1.95 -4.11 14.59
CA ILE A 329 -0.70 -4.33 13.83
C ILE A 329 0.43 -4.78 14.78
N TYR A 330 0.60 -4.10 15.92
CA TYR A 330 1.62 -4.47 16.91
C TYR A 330 1.39 -5.86 17.51
N ASP A 331 0.17 -6.18 17.93
CA ASP A 331 -0.20 -7.48 18.48
C ASP A 331 0.04 -8.59 17.43
N LEU A 332 -0.28 -8.36 16.16
CA LEU A 332 -0.03 -9.29 15.06
C LEU A 332 1.46 -9.50 14.79
N GLN A 333 2.28 -8.45 14.88
CA GLN A 333 3.74 -8.57 14.80
C GLN A 333 4.26 -9.45 15.94
N CYS A 334 3.77 -9.26 17.16
CA CYS A 334 4.15 -10.08 18.32
C CYS A 334 3.69 -11.54 18.14
N LEU A 335 2.45 -11.77 17.70
CA LEU A 335 1.93 -13.10 17.40
C LEU A 335 2.76 -13.80 16.32
N SER A 336 3.22 -13.07 15.29
CA SER A 336 4.03 -13.63 14.21
C SER A 336 5.42 -14.12 14.66
N ALA A 337 5.91 -13.66 15.82
CA ALA A 337 7.17 -14.09 16.42
C ALA A 337 7.04 -15.38 17.26
N LEU A 338 5.81 -15.87 17.48
CA LEU A 338 5.55 -17.10 18.21
C LEU A 338 5.71 -18.34 17.30
N PRO A 339 5.93 -19.55 17.86
CA PRO A 339 5.99 -20.79 17.09
C PRO A 339 4.59 -21.21 16.63
N LEU A 340 4.08 -20.55 15.60
CA LEU A 340 2.77 -20.80 15.00
C LEU A 340 2.81 -22.05 14.11
N THR A 341 1.69 -22.78 14.04
CA THR A 341 1.52 -23.79 12.99
C THR A 341 1.46 -23.11 11.60
N PRO A 342 1.76 -23.83 10.49
CA PRO A 342 1.68 -23.26 9.15
C PRO A 342 0.36 -22.52 8.81
N PRO A 343 -0.85 -23.06 9.13
CA PRO A 343 -2.10 -22.33 8.89
C PRO A 343 -2.22 -21.06 9.73
N GLU A 344 -1.90 -21.11 11.02
CA GLU A 344 -1.93 -19.93 11.89
C GLU A 344 -0.96 -18.86 11.42
N GLY A 345 0.24 -19.26 11.01
CA GLY A 345 1.23 -18.35 10.44
C GLY A 345 0.72 -17.66 9.17
N GLN A 346 -0.04 -18.36 8.32
CA GLN A 346 -0.66 -17.77 7.13
C GLN A 346 -1.80 -16.81 7.51
N MET A 347 -2.62 -17.17 8.51
CA MET A 347 -3.69 -16.32 9.02
C MET A 347 -3.14 -15.03 9.63
N VAL A 348 -2.16 -15.11 10.53
CA VAL A 348 -1.55 -13.94 11.19
C VAL A 348 -0.92 -13.00 10.15
N ARG A 349 -0.23 -13.54 9.15
CA ARG A 349 0.34 -12.74 8.04
C ARG A 349 -0.73 -12.05 7.20
N ALA A 350 -1.82 -12.74 6.89
CA ALA A 350 -2.92 -12.15 6.15
C ALA A 350 -3.69 -11.09 6.94
N LEU A 351 -3.90 -11.31 8.24
CA LEU A 351 -4.45 -10.31 9.15
C LEU A 351 -3.53 -9.08 9.27
N LEU A 352 -2.20 -9.29 9.25
CA LEU A 352 -1.23 -8.21 9.26
C LEU A 352 -1.30 -7.39 7.96
N ALA A 353 -1.33 -8.06 6.81
CA ALA A 353 -1.53 -7.40 5.51
C ALA A 353 -2.87 -6.65 5.46
N PHE A 354 -3.95 -7.27 5.93
CA PHE A 354 -5.27 -6.64 6.06
C PHE A 354 -5.22 -5.35 6.89
N CYS A 355 -4.64 -5.44 8.09
CA CYS A 355 -4.58 -4.30 9.01
C CYS A 355 -3.69 -3.18 8.46
N LEU A 356 -2.57 -3.51 7.83
CA LEU A 356 -1.71 -2.52 7.16
C LEU A 356 -2.44 -1.83 6.02
N HIS A 357 -3.15 -2.60 5.20
CA HIS A 357 -3.90 -2.09 4.06
C HIS A 357 -5.02 -1.15 4.49
N LEU A 358 -5.81 -1.57 5.48
CA LEU A 358 -6.82 -0.73 6.11
C LEU A 358 -6.20 0.50 6.77
N TYR A 359 -5.06 0.35 7.43
CA TYR A 359 -4.35 1.45 8.07
C TYR A 359 -3.93 2.51 7.05
N ASN A 360 -3.43 2.08 5.88
CA ASN A 360 -3.10 2.96 4.78
C ASN A 360 -4.33 3.77 4.37
N GLN A 361 -5.44 3.08 4.04
CA GLN A 361 -6.69 3.69 3.58
C GLN A 361 -7.33 4.67 4.58
N THR A 362 -7.14 4.45 5.88
CA THR A 362 -7.76 5.25 6.95
C THR A 362 -6.85 6.33 7.52
N SER A 363 -5.54 6.20 7.36
CA SER A 363 -4.54 7.13 7.88
C SER A 363 -3.83 7.82 6.73
N PHE A 364 -2.50 7.76 6.69
CA PHE A 364 -1.67 8.33 5.64
C PHE A 364 -1.28 7.22 4.68
N HIS A 365 -1.36 7.53 3.39
CA HIS A 365 -0.81 6.67 2.36
C HIS A 365 0.73 6.60 2.50
N ILE A 366 1.24 5.49 3.02
CA ILE A 366 2.67 5.18 3.16
C ILE A 366 2.98 3.99 2.25
N PRO A 367 4.12 3.97 1.54
CA PRO A 367 4.51 2.78 0.79
C PRO A 367 4.64 1.55 1.69
N LEU A 368 3.77 0.56 1.54
CA LEU A 368 3.74 -0.68 2.32
C LEU A 368 4.56 -1.82 1.70
N ALA A 369 5.22 -1.59 0.56
CA ALA A 369 6.02 -2.62 -0.10
C ALA A 369 7.04 -3.27 0.84
N ARG A 370 7.70 -2.49 1.70
CA ARG A 370 8.66 -3.01 2.69
C ARG A 370 8.05 -3.93 3.75
N PRO A 371 7.03 -3.51 4.52
CA PRO A 371 6.41 -4.38 5.51
C PRO A 371 5.67 -5.57 4.87
N LEU A 372 5.10 -5.42 3.67
CA LEU A 372 4.33 -6.48 3.01
C LEU A 372 5.22 -7.53 2.33
N ARG A 373 6.42 -7.18 1.85
CA ARG A 373 7.32 -8.12 1.17
C ARG A 373 7.64 -9.38 1.99
N PRO A 374 8.15 -9.30 3.24
CA PRO A 374 8.42 -10.49 4.05
C PRO A 374 7.12 -11.22 4.45
N VAL A 375 6.01 -10.50 4.60
CA VAL A 375 4.69 -11.09 4.88
C VAL A 375 4.24 -11.97 3.71
N LEU A 376 4.38 -11.47 2.48
CA LEU A 376 4.02 -12.17 1.24
C LEU A 376 4.95 -13.36 0.96
N GLU A 377 6.25 -13.17 1.13
CA GLU A 377 7.24 -14.24 0.94
C GLU A 377 6.98 -15.40 1.89
N ALA A 378 6.83 -15.13 3.19
CA ALA A 378 6.56 -16.16 4.18
C ALA A 378 5.14 -16.76 4.10
N PHE A 379 4.16 -16.02 3.54
CA PHE A 379 2.83 -16.57 3.25
C PHE A 379 2.88 -17.66 2.16
N ASN A 380 3.78 -17.50 1.18
CA ASN A 380 3.93 -18.38 0.03
C ASN A 380 4.73 -19.67 0.33
N GLU A 381 5.47 -19.75 1.45
CA GLU A 381 6.31 -20.92 1.78
C GLU A 381 5.50 -22.19 2.10
N ASN A 382 4.25 -22.08 2.57
CA ASN A 382 3.52 -23.19 3.18
C ASN A 382 2.29 -23.64 2.37
N THR A 383 2.48 -24.36 1.26
CA THR A 383 1.41 -24.60 0.28
C THR A 383 0.74 -25.98 0.26
N GLU A 384 1.20 -26.98 1.02
CA GLU A 384 0.99 -28.39 0.59
C GLU A 384 0.16 -29.32 1.49
N LEU A 385 -0.41 -28.87 2.61
CA LEU A 385 -1.17 -29.78 3.48
C LEU A 385 -2.64 -29.94 3.03
N PRO A 386 -3.21 -31.16 3.05
CA PRO A 386 -4.66 -31.36 3.07
C PRO A 386 -5.25 -30.60 4.26
N ARG A 387 -6.28 -29.79 4.04
CA ARG A 387 -6.86 -28.93 5.07
C ARG A 387 -8.37 -29.12 5.17
N PRO A 388 -8.96 -28.93 6.37
CA PRO A 388 -10.40 -28.88 6.52
C PRO A 388 -11.04 -27.87 5.56
N PRO A 389 -12.29 -28.10 5.09
CA PRO A 389 -12.92 -27.26 4.08
C PRO A 389 -12.96 -25.77 4.44
N TRP A 390 -13.32 -25.44 5.69
CA TRP A 390 -13.35 -24.06 6.17
C TRP A 390 -11.97 -23.43 6.32
N LEU A 391 -10.96 -24.21 6.68
CA LEU A 391 -9.59 -23.72 6.70
C LEU A 391 -9.09 -23.39 5.28
N GLN A 392 -9.46 -24.19 4.28
CA GLN A 392 -9.12 -23.89 2.88
C GLN A 392 -9.78 -22.59 2.39
N ARG A 393 -11.05 -22.36 2.76
CA ARG A 393 -11.78 -21.12 2.50
C ARG A 393 -11.17 -19.91 3.22
N CYS A 394 -10.77 -20.07 4.46
CA CYS A 394 -10.07 -19.03 5.22
C CYS A 394 -8.75 -18.64 4.57
N LEU A 395 -7.98 -19.60 4.06
CA LEU A 395 -6.75 -19.32 3.33
C LEU A 395 -6.98 -18.63 2.00
N TYR A 396 -8.11 -18.90 1.36
CA TYR A 396 -8.48 -18.18 0.16
C TYR A 396 -8.77 -16.72 0.47
N TRP A 397 -9.53 -16.45 1.53
CA TRP A 397 -9.69 -15.09 2.06
C TRP A 397 -8.33 -14.45 2.37
N CYS A 398 -7.46 -15.18 3.07
CA CYS A 398 -6.11 -14.71 3.38
C CYS A 398 -5.32 -14.34 2.11
N ALA A 399 -5.38 -15.18 1.08
CA ALA A 399 -4.64 -14.99 -0.16
C ALA A 399 -5.15 -13.79 -0.97
N VAL A 400 -6.47 -13.57 -1.02
CA VAL A 400 -7.06 -12.39 -1.68
C VAL A 400 -6.63 -11.11 -0.97
N VAL A 401 -6.69 -11.09 0.36
CA VAL A 401 -6.35 -9.89 1.15
C VAL A 401 -4.86 -9.56 1.09
N VAL A 402 -3.99 -10.57 1.15
CA VAL A 402 -2.54 -10.38 0.97
C VAL A 402 -2.23 -9.88 -0.43
N ALA A 403 -2.86 -10.47 -1.46
CA ALA A 403 -2.67 -10.06 -2.85
C ALA A 403 -3.12 -8.61 -3.06
N SER A 404 -4.27 -8.22 -2.51
CA SER A 404 -4.79 -6.86 -2.59
C SER A 404 -3.92 -5.84 -1.89
N ALA A 405 -3.46 -6.13 -0.67
CA ALA A 405 -2.53 -5.25 0.03
C ALA A 405 -1.24 -5.04 -0.78
N TRP A 406 -0.75 -6.08 -1.44
CA TRP A 406 0.45 -6.02 -2.28
C TRP A 406 0.23 -5.28 -3.61
N ASP A 407 -0.85 -5.56 -4.33
CA ASP A 407 -1.11 -5.00 -5.66
C ASP A 407 -1.37 -3.49 -5.66
N THR A 408 -1.68 -2.92 -4.49
CA THR A 408 -1.76 -1.45 -4.32
C THR A 408 -0.39 -0.76 -4.19
N GLN A 409 0.70 -1.52 -4.10
CA GLN A 409 2.05 -0.97 -3.97
C GLN A 409 2.68 -0.64 -5.31
N MET A 410 3.49 0.42 -5.36
CA MET A 410 4.14 0.86 -6.61
C MET A 410 5.13 -0.18 -7.18
N ASP A 411 5.74 -0.99 -6.32
CA ASP A 411 6.73 -2.01 -6.70
C ASP A 411 6.11 -3.42 -6.79
N ALA A 412 4.78 -3.50 -6.85
CA ALA A 412 4.08 -4.77 -6.88
C ALA A 412 4.38 -5.53 -8.17
N SER A 413 4.88 -6.77 -8.04
CA SER A 413 4.94 -7.70 -9.15
C SER A 413 3.82 -8.75 -9.05
N PRO A 414 3.05 -8.98 -10.13
CA PRO A 414 1.92 -9.93 -10.11
C PRO A 414 2.36 -11.39 -10.03
N GLU A 415 3.65 -11.68 -10.24
CA GLU A 415 4.23 -13.03 -10.19
C GLU A 415 4.25 -13.63 -8.77
N ARG A 416 3.98 -12.82 -7.74
CA ARG A 416 4.07 -13.24 -6.33
C ARG A 416 2.78 -13.86 -5.78
N HIS A 417 1.70 -13.96 -6.57
CA HIS A 417 0.37 -14.42 -6.13
C HIS A 417 0.18 -15.95 -6.18
N VAL A 418 1.23 -16.70 -5.86
CA VAL A 418 1.28 -18.16 -6.07
C VAL A 418 0.18 -18.90 -5.31
N VAL A 419 -0.04 -18.57 -4.03
CA VAL A 419 -1.06 -19.21 -3.19
C VAL A 419 -2.47 -18.90 -3.67
N LEU A 420 -2.74 -17.64 -4.07
CA LEU A 420 -4.05 -17.23 -4.59
C LEU A 420 -4.41 -18.00 -5.85
N ASP A 421 -3.49 -18.07 -6.83
CA ASP A 421 -3.73 -18.74 -8.09
C ASP A 421 -4.00 -20.25 -7.89
N ARG A 422 -3.29 -20.89 -6.96
CA ARG A 422 -3.50 -22.31 -6.62
C ARG A 422 -4.84 -22.55 -5.92
N LEU A 423 -5.22 -21.70 -4.96
CA LEU A 423 -6.49 -21.84 -4.24
C LEU A 423 -7.69 -21.56 -5.14
N ALA A 424 -7.60 -20.54 -6.01
CA ALA A 424 -8.62 -20.22 -6.99
C ALA A 424 -8.85 -21.36 -7.99
N ALA A 425 -7.82 -22.14 -8.32
CA ALA A 425 -7.97 -23.31 -9.19
C ALA A 425 -8.74 -24.47 -8.52
N ARG A 426 -8.73 -24.56 -7.18
CA ARG A 426 -9.29 -25.67 -6.40
C ARG A 426 -10.69 -25.41 -5.85
N LEU A 427 -11.01 -24.16 -5.51
CA LEU A 427 -12.28 -23.82 -4.88
C LEU A 427 -13.37 -23.56 -5.93
N PRO A 428 -14.56 -24.20 -5.83
CA PRO A 428 -15.66 -23.94 -6.74
C PRO A 428 -16.18 -22.49 -6.64
N GLU A 429 -16.16 -21.90 -5.44
CA GLU A 429 -16.62 -20.53 -5.17
C GLU A 429 -15.73 -19.48 -5.88
N ALA A 430 -14.48 -19.81 -6.21
CA ALA A 430 -13.55 -18.91 -6.90
C ALA A 430 -13.87 -18.70 -8.40
N ARG A 431 -14.90 -19.36 -8.94
CA ARG A 431 -15.22 -19.34 -10.38
C ARG A 431 -15.92 -18.07 -10.84
N CYS A 432 -16.70 -17.45 -9.96
CA CYS A 432 -17.37 -16.18 -10.22
C CYS A 432 -17.21 -15.23 -9.02
N TRP A 433 -17.30 -13.93 -9.29
CA TRP A 433 -17.13 -12.94 -8.24
C TRP A 433 -18.26 -13.00 -7.20
N ALA A 434 -19.50 -13.24 -7.61
CA ALA A 434 -20.63 -13.31 -6.68
C ALA A 434 -20.43 -14.39 -5.59
N ASP A 435 -20.08 -15.61 -5.97
CA ASP A 435 -19.78 -16.69 -5.03
C ASP A 435 -18.53 -16.38 -4.17
N THR A 436 -17.54 -15.71 -4.76
CA THR A 436 -16.33 -15.29 -4.05
C THR A 436 -16.66 -14.22 -3.01
N GLU A 437 -17.46 -13.22 -3.38
CA GLU A 437 -17.90 -12.15 -2.50
C GLU A 437 -18.71 -12.72 -1.32
N ASP A 438 -19.70 -13.58 -1.61
CA ASP A 438 -20.48 -14.27 -0.58
C ASP A 438 -19.59 -15.05 0.38
N LEU A 439 -18.57 -15.74 -0.15
CA LEU A 439 -17.58 -16.44 0.67
C LEU A 439 -16.73 -15.48 1.53
N MET A 440 -16.24 -14.38 0.94
CA MET A 440 -15.41 -13.39 1.62
C MET A 440 -16.17 -12.69 2.75
N ARG A 441 -17.47 -12.42 2.57
CA ARG A 441 -18.37 -11.83 3.57
C ARG A 441 -18.56 -12.69 4.82
N LYS A 442 -18.22 -13.99 4.76
CA LYS A 442 -18.22 -14.87 5.93
C LYS A 442 -17.02 -14.64 6.86
N PHE A 443 -16.01 -13.90 6.42
CA PHE A 443 -14.83 -13.54 7.21
C PHE A 443 -14.90 -12.05 7.58
N LEU A 444 -13.75 -11.36 7.67
CA LEU A 444 -13.73 -9.91 7.84
C LEU A 444 -13.97 -9.26 6.48
N TRP A 445 -14.99 -8.40 6.41
CA TRP A 445 -15.41 -7.69 5.20
C TRP A 445 -15.54 -6.20 5.46
N LEU A 446 -15.06 -5.38 4.53
CA LEU A 446 -15.20 -3.93 4.51
C LEU A 446 -15.49 -3.49 3.08
N ASP A 447 -16.62 -2.80 2.87
CA ASP A 447 -17.07 -2.44 1.52
C ASP A 447 -16.03 -1.56 0.78
N ARG A 448 -15.31 -0.69 1.48
CA ARG A 448 -14.22 0.14 0.90
C ARG A 448 -13.06 -0.66 0.29
N LEU A 449 -12.88 -1.93 0.68
CA LEU A 449 -11.82 -2.79 0.14
C LEU A 449 -12.35 -3.75 -0.93
N ALA A 450 -13.67 -3.84 -1.11
CA ALA A 450 -14.32 -4.80 -2.00
C ALA A 450 -13.89 -4.62 -3.46
N ASP A 451 -13.83 -3.38 -3.94
CA ASP A 451 -13.40 -3.07 -5.31
C ASP A 451 -11.98 -3.55 -5.58
N GLU A 452 -11.07 -3.34 -4.63
CA GLU A 452 -9.67 -3.76 -4.75
C GLU A 452 -9.53 -5.29 -4.70
N TRP A 453 -10.36 -5.95 -3.89
CA TRP A 453 -10.43 -7.42 -3.83
C TRP A 453 -10.98 -8.00 -5.13
N GLU A 454 -11.97 -7.36 -5.74
CA GLU A 454 -12.50 -7.77 -7.04
C GLU A 454 -11.44 -7.63 -8.14
N VAL A 455 -10.69 -6.53 -8.17
CA VAL A 455 -9.59 -6.34 -9.14
C VAL A 455 -8.56 -7.45 -9.00
N CYS A 456 -8.16 -7.80 -7.78
CA CYS A 456 -7.20 -8.88 -7.51
C CYS A 456 -7.74 -10.24 -7.93
N TRP A 457 -9.01 -10.52 -7.62
CA TRP A 457 -9.70 -11.73 -8.04
C TRP A 457 -9.77 -11.83 -9.57
N ARG A 458 -10.15 -10.76 -10.27
CA ARG A 458 -10.20 -10.72 -11.75
C ARG A 458 -8.82 -10.99 -12.35
N ALA A 459 -7.76 -10.43 -11.77
CA ALA A 459 -6.39 -10.68 -12.21
C ALA A 459 -6.00 -12.16 -12.03
N ALA A 460 -6.30 -12.77 -10.88
CA ALA A 460 -6.06 -14.20 -10.63
C ALA A 460 -6.86 -15.09 -11.59
N ALA A 461 -8.16 -14.82 -11.76
CA ALA A 461 -9.03 -15.54 -12.67
C ALA A 461 -8.53 -15.47 -14.13
N PHE A 462 -8.03 -14.30 -14.56
CA PHE A 462 -7.41 -14.14 -15.87
C PHE A 462 -6.14 -15.00 -16.02
N ARG A 463 -5.26 -15.00 -15.01
CA ARG A 463 -4.05 -15.85 -14.99
C ARG A 463 -4.40 -17.34 -15.07
N SER A 464 -5.35 -17.81 -14.27
CA SER A 464 -5.79 -19.22 -14.30
C SER A 464 -6.39 -19.62 -15.66
N ARG A 465 -7.18 -18.75 -16.29
CA ARG A 465 -7.74 -19.00 -17.64
C ARG A 465 -6.64 -19.10 -18.70
N ARG A 466 -5.61 -18.24 -18.61
CA ARG A 466 -4.45 -18.27 -19.52
C ARG A 466 -3.64 -19.56 -19.35
N GLN A 467 -3.38 -19.99 -18.11
CA GLN A 467 -2.67 -21.24 -17.82
C GLN A 467 -3.42 -22.47 -18.37
N ARG A 468 -4.75 -22.53 -18.20
CA ARG A 468 -5.57 -23.62 -18.77
C ARG A 468 -5.52 -23.66 -20.29
N ARG A 469 -5.57 -22.51 -20.96
CA ARG A 469 -5.45 -22.42 -22.43
C ARG A 469 -4.06 -22.84 -22.92
N GLY A 470 -2.99 -22.45 -22.23
CA GLY A 470 -1.64 -22.88 -22.54
C GLY A 470 -1.44 -24.39 -22.37
N ALA A 471 -1.94 -24.95 -21.27
CA ALA A 471 -1.88 -26.39 -21.02
C ALA A 471 -2.69 -27.20 -22.05
N SER A 472 -3.87 -26.72 -22.48
CA SER A 472 -4.64 -27.38 -23.52
C SER A 472 -3.96 -27.37 -24.89
N GLN A 473 -3.23 -26.30 -25.22
CA GLN A 473 -2.48 -26.22 -26.49
C GLN A 473 -1.30 -27.19 -26.51
N ILE A 474 -0.59 -27.31 -25.38
CA ILE A 474 0.50 -28.27 -25.21
C ILE A 474 -0.05 -29.71 -25.27
N ALA A 475 -1.14 -30.01 -24.57
CA ALA A 475 -1.78 -31.32 -24.63
C ALA A 475 -2.27 -31.68 -26.04
N SER A 476 -2.82 -30.71 -26.79
CA SER A 476 -3.20 -30.93 -28.19
C SER A 476 -2.00 -31.14 -29.11
N ALA A 477 -0.88 -30.47 -28.87
CA ALA A 477 0.35 -30.65 -29.65
C ALA A 477 0.95 -32.05 -29.43
N PHE A 478 0.95 -32.55 -28.19
CA PHE A 478 1.38 -33.92 -27.90
C PHE A 478 0.42 -34.97 -28.47
N ALA A 479 -0.90 -34.74 -28.40
CA ALA A 479 -1.89 -35.65 -28.99
C ALA A 479 -1.86 -35.68 -30.54
N LEU A 480 -1.36 -34.63 -31.19
CA LEU A 480 -1.10 -34.62 -32.64
C LEU A 480 0.22 -35.33 -32.99
N GLY A 481 1.26 -35.18 -32.16
CA GLY A 481 2.54 -35.87 -32.33
C GLY A 481 2.43 -37.40 -32.21
N ASP A 482 1.63 -37.90 -31.25
CA ASP A 482 1.40 -39.35 -31.08
C ASP A 482 0.57 -39.98 -32.22
N ARG A 483 -0.08 -39.15 -33.06
CA ARG A 483 -0.93 -39.62 -34.16
C ARG A 483 -0.18 -39.71 -35.50
N GLU A 484 0.97 -39.05 -35.63
CA GLU A 484 1.82 -39.13 -36.83
C GLU A 484 2.79 -40.33 -36.79
N ASP A 485 3.11 -40.89 -35.62
CA ASP A 485 3.96 -42.09 -35.48
C ASP A 485 3.19 -43.43 -35.53
N ALA A 486 1.86 -43.41 -35.59
CA ALA A 486 1.02 -44.62 -35.65
C ALA A 486 0.52 -44.97 -37.08
N GLY A 487 1.03 -44.28 -38.10
CA GLY A 487 0.51 -44.30 -39.48
C GLY A 487 1.49 -44.76 -40.55
N GLY A 488 2.36 -45.73 -40.27
CA GLY A 488 3.31 -46.26 -41.25
C GLY A 488 3.65 -47.72 -40.99
N VAL A 489 3.60 -48.53 -42.05
CA VAL A 489 4.03 -49.93 -42.13
C VAL A 489 2.97 -50.98 -41.73
N ALA A 490 2.08 -51.31 -42.67
CA ALA A 490 1.59 -52.68 -42.86
C ALA A 490 0.99 -52.85 -44.27
N ASP A 491 1.80 -53.48 -45.13
CA ASP A 491 1.44 -54.46 -46.15
C ASP A 491 0.46 -54.10 -47.29
N ALA A 492 1.07 -53.80 -48.43
CA ALA A 492 0.60 -54.28 -49.73
C ALA A 492 1.40 -55.54 -50.10
N PHE A 493 0.74 -56.71 -50.20
CA PHE A 493 1.00 -57.72 -51.23
C PHE A 493 -0.06 -58.84 -51.21
N VAL A 494 -0.60 -59.12 -52.40
CA VAL A 494 -1.43 -60.27 -52.85
C VAL A 494 -2.96 -60.15 -52.68
N GLY A 495 -3.62 -59.89 -53.80
CA GLY A 495 -5.08 -59.88 -54.02
C GLY A 495 -5.45 -59.02 -55.22
#